data_AF-A0A4Q5R0T5-F1
#
_entry.id   AF-A0A4Q5R0T5-F1
#
_cell.length_a   1.000
_cell.length_b   1.000
_cell.length_c   1.000
_cell.angle_alpha   90.00
_cell.angle_beta   90.00
_cell.angle_gamma   90.00
#
_symmetry.space_group_name_H-M   'P 1'
#
loop_
_entity.id
_entity.type
_entity.pdbx_description
1 polymer ?
#
loop_
_entity_poly.entity_id
_entity_poly.type
_entity_poly.pdbx_seq_one_letter_code
_entity_poly.pdbx_strand_id
1 'polypeptide(L)'
;MSPHIPAGPHPHEAGPDQPLYVPIKRRSFFLYAGATAGATALVLAGCDSNESNNNPAVTDVGSGDAGILNYAYALEQLEAAFYAQVKTGSYYSGASNAEKQIFDDLALHEAIHRDFFKAAISATPGATLLKDLTPDFSSINFNDRTQVLQAARTFEDTGVAAYNGAGRYINNNTYLGLAGKIVSVEARHAALI
;
A
#
# COMPACT_ATOMS: atom_id res chain seq x y z
N MET A 1 -32.90 -2.02 64.39
CA MET A 1 -33.19 -2.18 62.95
C MET A 1 -32.18 -1.34 62.20
N SER A 2 -31.12 -1.99 61.69
CA SER A 2 -30.03 -1.35 60.95
C SER A 2 -30.16 -1.74 59.48
N PRO A 3 -30.11 -0.80 58.52
CA PRO A 3 -30.24 -1.13 57.11
C PRO A 3 -28.93 -1.72 56.56
N HIS A 4 -29.08 -2.80 55.79
CA HIS A 4 -28.02 -3.50 55.07
C HIS A 4 -27.81 -2.82 53.71
N ILE A 5 -26.61 -2.32 53.43
CA ILE A 5 -26.24 -1.73 52.12
C ILE A 5 -25.54 -2.81 51.29
N PRO A 6 -25.97 -3.10 50.05
CA PRO A 6 -25.32 -4.10 49.21
C PRO A 6 -24.03 -3.52 48.57
N ALA A 7 -22.96 -4.31 48.57
CA ALA A 7 -21.71 -4.00 47.90
C ALA A 7 -21.85 -4.18 46.37
N GLY A 8 -21.44 -3.17 45.60
CA GLY A 8 -21.39 -3.23 44.13
C GLY A 8 -20.26 -4.12 43.60
N PRO A 9 -20.28 -4.50 42.31
CA PRO A 9 -19.31 -5.42 41.74
C PRO A 9 -17.93 -4.75 41.61
N HIS A 10 -16.90 -5.46 42.06
CA HIS A 10 -15.50 -5.10 41.89
C HIS A 10 -15.08 -5.22 40.40
N PRO A 11 -14.35 -4.26 39.82
CA PRO A 11 -13.79 -4.42 38.48
C PRO A 11 -12.70 -5.50 38.50
N HIS A 12 -12.75 -6.40 37.51
CA HIS A 12 -11.73 -7.42 37.29
C HIS A 12 -10.40 -6.75 36.88
N GLU A 13 -9.39 -6.85 37.74
CA GLU A 13 -8.01 -6.52 37.39
C GLU A 13 -7.51 -7.47 36.31
N ALA A 14 -7.02 -6.91 35.20
CA ALA A 14 -6.37 -7.68 34.14
C ALA A 14 -5.00 -8.17 34.63
N GLY A 15 -4.82 -9.49 34.71
CA GLY A 15 -3.57 -10.12 35.14
C GLY A 15 -2.41 -9.89 34.14
N PRO A 16 -1.15 -9.92 34.62
CA PRO A 16 0.05 -9.55 33.84
C PRO A 16 0.49 -10.56 32.76
N ASP A 17 -0.27 -11.63 32.54
CA ASP A 17 0.17 -12.77 31.72
C ASP A 17 -0.53 -12.88 30.35
N GLN A 18 -1.18 -11.82 29.88
CA GLN A 18 -1.72 -11.79 28.51
C GLN A 18 -0.60 -11.39 27.54
N PRO A 19 -0.14 -12.27 26.64
CA PRO A 19 0.79 -11.85 25.59
C PRO A 19 0.11 -10.80 24.72
N LEU A 20 0.66 -9.58 24.70
CA LEU A 20 0.28 -8.47 23.81
C LEU A 20 0.57 -8.75 22.32
N TYR A 21 0.71 -10.01 21.94
CA TYR A 21 1.03 -10.43 20.58
C TYR A 21 -0.03 -11.41 20.10
N VAL A 22 -1.10 -10.85 19.52
CA VAL A 22 -1.88 -11.62 18.56
C VAL A 22 -1.02 -11.70 17.30
N PRO A 23 -0.56 -12.89 16.87
CA PRO A 23 0.14 -12.99 15.61
C PRO A 23 -0.81 -12.52 14.51
N ILE A 24 -0.48 -11.40 13.88
CA ILE A 24 -1.18 -10.93 12.70
C ILE A 24 -1.07 -12.07 11.69
N LYS A 25 -2.21 -12.70 11.36
CA LYS A 25 -2.25 -13.76 10.36
C LYS A 25 -1.63 -13.20 9.07
N ARG A 26 -0.76 -13.97 8.39
CA ARG A 26 -0.04 -13.55 7.16
C ARG A 26 -0.97 -12.88 6.12
N ARG A 27 -2.24 -13.30 6.09
CA ARG A 27 -3.33 -12.76 5.26
C ARG A 27 -3.81 -11.33 5.59
N SER A 28 -3.55 -10.84 6.80
CA SER A 28 -4.06 -9.56 7.30
C SER A 28 -3.05 -8.42 7.16
N PHE A 29 -1.78 -8.72 6.88
CA PHE A 29 -0.75 -7.70 6.67
C PHE A 29 -0.93 -6.95 5.35
N PHE A 30 -1.46 -7.62 4.31
CA PHE A 30 -1.64 -7.04 2.97
C PHE A 30 -3.00 -6.33 2.76
N LEU A 31 -3.88 -6.34 3.77
CA LEU A 31 -5.31 -6.11 3.56
C LEU A 31 -5.73 -4.64 3.39
N TYR A 32 -4.84 -3.68 3.66
CA TYR A 32 -5.23 -2.26 3.71
C TYR A 32 -4.14 -1.35 3.13
N ALA A 33 -3.99 -1.37 1.81
CA ALA A 33 -3.35 -0.27 1.09
C ALA A 33 -4.47 0.57 0.46
N GLY A 34 -4.96 1.60 1.17
CA GLY A 34 -5.86 2.59 0.57
C GLY A 34 -7.15 2.95 1.31
N ALA A 35 -7.55 2.27 2.39
CA ALA A 35 -8.80 2.61 3.11
C ALA A 35 -8.67 3.79 4.10
N THR A 36 -7.96 4.85 3.70
CA THR A 36 -8.05 6.16 4.36
C THR A 36 -9.02 7.02 3.57
N ALA A 37 -9.86 7.79 4.26
CA ALA A 37 -10.97 8.55 3.67
C ALA A 37 -10.53 9.33 2.40
N GLY A 38 -10.90 8.81 1.23
CA GLY A 38 -10.66 9.47 -0.07
C GLY A 38 -9.71 8.76 -1.03
N ALA A 39 -9.00 7.70 -0.65
CA ALA A 39 -8.19 6.90 -1.57
C ALA A 39 -8.85 5.55 -1.91
N THR A 40 -8.59 5.07 -3.12
CA THR A 40 -9.12 3.87 -3.79
C THR A 40 -9.39 2.66 -2.90
N ALA A 41 -10.52 1.99 -3.12
CA ALA A 41 -10.87 0.70 -2.50
C ALA A 41 -10.08 -0.49 -3.09
N LEU A 42 -8.75 -0.42 -3.08
CA LEU A 42 -7.90 -1.53 -3.49
C LEU A 42 -7.63 -2.44 -2.29
N VAL A 43 -8.24 -3.64 -2.28
CA VAL A 43 -7.95 -4.66 -1.26
C VAL A 43 -7.05 -5.72 -1.88
N LEU A 44 -5.82 -5.83 -1.39
CA LEU A 44 -4.85 -6.83 -1.83
C LEU A 44 -4.86 -8.02 -0.87
N ALA A 45 -4.81 -9.24 -1.40
CA ALA A 45 -4.67 -10.45 -0.59
C ALA A 45 -3.70 -11.41 -1.26
N GLY A 46 -2.86 -12.10 -0.48
CA GLY A 46 -2.07 -13.22 -0.98
C GLY A 46 -2.75 -14.54 -0.66
N CYS A 47 -3.20 -15.27 -1.69
CA CYS A 47 -3.79 -16.61 -1.52
C CYS A 47 -2.79 -17.69 -1.97
N ASP A 48 -2.91 -18.88 -1.38
CA ASP A 48 -2.22 -20.07 -1.89
C ASP A 48 -3.09 -20.70 -2.99
N SER A 49 -2.48 -21.39 -3.96
CA SER A 49 -3.11 -21.83 -5.22
C SER A 49 -4.30 -22.81 -5.10
N ASN A 50 -4.68 -23.20 -3.87
CA ASN A 50 -5.83 -24.05 -3.56
C ASN A 50 -7.05 -23.28 -2.99
N GLU A 51 -6.95 -21.97 -2.79
CA GLU A 51 -8.03 -21.14 -2.23
C GLU A 51 -8.43 -20.06 -3.26
N SER A 52 -9.42 -20.35 -4.11
CA SER A 52 -9.98 -19.35 -5.03
C SER A 52 -10.82 -18.34 -4.26
N ASN A 53 -10.27 -17.14 -4.04
CA ASN A 53 -11.04 -16.05 -3.47
C ASN A 53 -11.94 -15.43 -4.54
N ASN A 54 -13.20 -15.85 -4.60
CA ASN A 54 -14.17 -15.39 -5.60
C ASN A 54 -14.73 -13.98 -5.32
N ASN A 55 -14.15 -13.22 -4.39
CA ASN A 55 -14.59 -11.87 -4.11
C ASN A 55 -13.99 -10.90 -5.14
N PRO A 56 -14.80 -10.31 -6.05
CA PRO A 56 -14.29 -9.37 -7.06
C PRO A 56 -13.69 -8.10 -6.47
N ALA A 57 -13.93 -7.80 -5.19
CA ALA A 57 -13.34 -6.67 -4.49
C ALA A 57 -11.90 -6.93 -4.01
N VAL A 58 -11.39 -8.16 -4.13
CA VAL A 58 -10.04 -8.53 -3.66
C VAL A 58 -9.15 -8.89 -4.85
N THR A 59 -8.04 -8.20 -4.94
CA THR A 59 -6.97 -8.50 -5.90
C THR A 59 -6.03 -9.53 -5.28
N ASP A 60 -6.03 -10.75 -5.83
CA ASP A 60 -5.09 -11.79 -5.43
C ASP A 60 -3.70 -11.51 -6.03
N VAL A 61 -2.72 -11.29 -5.15
CA VAL A 61 -1.32 -11.07 -5.55
C VAL A 61 -0.53 -12.37 -5.63
N GLY A 62 -1.08 -13.48 -5.13
CA GLY A 62 -0.41 -14.78 -5.03
C GLY A 62 0.43 -14.94 -3.76
N SER A 63 1.37 -15.89 -3.77
CA SER A 63 2.16 -16.28 -2.60
C SER A 63 3.67 -16.29 -2.86
N GLY A 64 4.45 -16.38 -1.77
CA GLY A 64 5.92 -16.37 -1.81
C GLY A 64 6.51 -15.07 -2.36
N ASP A 65 7.76 -15.13 -2.83
CA ASP A 65 8.47 -13.97 -3.38
C ASP A 65 7.74 -13.37 -4.59
N ALA A 66 7.17 -14.22 -5.48
CA ALA A 66 6.38 -13.75 -6.62
C ALA A 66 5.12 -12.98 -6.16
N GLY A 67 4.46 -13.45 -5.10
CA GLY A 67 3.32 -12.74 -4.50
C GLY A 67 3.70 -11.38 -3.91
N ILE A 68 4.88 -11.30 -3.28
CA ILE A 68 5.41 -10.02 -2.76
C ILE A 68 5.74 -9.07 -3.91
N LEU A 69 6.32 -9.55 -5.01
CA LEU A 69 6.57 -8.73 -6.19
C LEU A 69 5.28 -8.25 -6.85
N ASN A 70 4.24 -9.10 -6.95
CA ASN A 70 2.92 -8.69 -7.43
C ASN A 70 2.24 -7.67 -6.52
N TYR A 71 2.44 -7.77 -5.20
CA TYR A 71 1.97 -6.77 -4.24
C TYR A 71 2.64 -5.41 -4.49
N ALA A 72 3.97 -5.38 -4.64
CA ALA A 72 4.69 -4.17 -5.02
C ALA A 72 4.19 -3.63 -6.37
N TYR A 73 4.10 -4.48 -7.39
CA TYR A 73 3.58 -4.11 -8.70
C TYR A 73 2.16 -3.51 -8.64
N ALA A 74 1.29 -3.97 -7.74
CA ALA A 74 -0.03 -3.40 -7.55
C ALA A 74 0.01 -1.95 -7.02
N LEU A 75 0.92 -1.66 -6.08
CA LEU A 75 1.12 -0.31 -5.53
C LEU A 75 1.69 0.62 -6.60
N GLU A 76 2.72 0.18 -7.33
CA GLU A 76 3.33 0.98 -8.38
C GLU A 76 2.35 1.28 -9.54
N GLN A 77 1.43 0.36 -9.84
CA GLN A 77 0.35 0.64 -10.78
C GLN A 77 -0.61 1.72 -10.27
N LEU A 78 -0.94 1.68 -8.98
CA LEU A 78 -1.81 2.65 -8.34
C LEU A 78 -1.17 4.05 -8.35
N GLU A 79 0.10 4.14 -7.96
CA GLU A 79 0.85 5.41 -7.90
C GLU A 79 1.14 5.99 -9.28
N ALA A 80 1.57 5.16 -10.24
CA ALA A 80 1.76 5.61 -11.61
C ALA A 80 0.46 6.12 -12.25
N ALA A 81 -0.68 5.48 -11.96
CA ALA A 81 -1.98 5.95 -12.42
C ALA A 81 -2.42 7.25 -11.72
N PHE A 82 -2.14 7.38 -10.41
CA PHE A 82 -2.44 8.57 -9.64
C PHE A 82 -1.67 9.79 -10.19
N TYR A 83 -0.35 9.70 -10.37
CA TYR A 83 0.44 10.82 -10.89
C TYR A 83 0.12 11.17 -12.34
N ALA A 84 -0.25 10.18 -13.16
CA ALA A 84 -0.80 10.45 -14.48
C ALA A 84 -2.08 11.30 -14.38
N GLN A 85 -2.96 11.01 -13.41
CA GLN A 85 -4.19 11.78 -13.18
C GLN A 85 -3.90 13.18 -12.61
N VAL A 86 -2.93 13.35 -11.70
CA VAL A 86 -2.49 14.65 -11.16
C VAL A 86 -2.17 15.63 -12.28
N LYS A 87 -1.43 15.18 -13.29
CA LYS A 87 -0.99 16.01 -14.43
C LYS A 87 -2.14 16.53 -15.30
N THR A 88 -3.34 15.96 -15.17
CA THR A 88 -4.54 16.41 -15.89
C THR A 88 -5.34 17.48 -15.13
N GLY A 89 -5.10 17.65 -13.83
CA GLY A 89 -5.87 18.54 -12.96
C GLY A 89 -5.53 20.02 -13.14
N SER A 90 -6.48 20.90 -12.79
CA SER A 90 -6.25 22.34 -12.84
C SER A 90 -5.27 22.81 -11.76
N TYR A 91 -5.14 22.07 -10.65
CA TYR A 91 -4.10 22.34 -9.65
C TYR A 91 -2.71 22.22 -10.27
N TYR A 92 -2.40 21.09 -10.91
CA TYR A 92 -1.12 20.90 -11.59
C TYR A 92 -0.88 22.01 -12.61
N SER A 93 -1.89 22.33 -13.43
CA SER A 93 -1.79 23.40 -14.45
C SER A 93 -1.41 24.76 -13.85
N GLY A 94 -1.97 25.11 -12.68
CA GLY A 94 -1.72 26.36 -11.95
C GLY A 94 -0.52 26.34 -11.01
N ALA A 95 0.12 25.19 -10.79
CA ALA A 95 1.24 25.05 -9.87
C ALA A 95 2.51 25.76 -10.37
N SER A 96 3.43 26.03 -9.43
CA SER A 96 4.74 26.60 -9.74
C SER A 96 5.60 25.65 -10.59
N ASN A 97 6.59 26.16 -11.32
CA ASN A 97 7.46 25.31 -12.14
C ASN A 97 8.21 24.26 -11.30
N ALA A 98 8.66 24.63 -10.10
CA ALA A 98 9.34 23.71 -9.20
C ALA A 98 8.41 22.57 -8.75
N GLU A 99 7.16 22.90 -8.42
CA GLU A 99 6.17 21.90 -7.99
C GLU A 99 5.72 20.99 -9.14
N LYS A 100 5.59 21.54 -10.36
CA LYS A 100 5.36 20.74 -11.57
C LYS A 100 6.50 19.76 -11.82
N GLN A 101 7.74 20.22 -11.70
CA GLN A 101 8.91 19.36 -11.87
C GLN A 101 8.91 18.20 -10.87
N ILE A 102 8.55 18.44 -9.60
CA ILE A 102 8.41 17.38 -8.60
C ILE A 102 7.38 16.33 -9.05
N PHE A 103 6.18 16.74 -9.49
CA PHE A 103 5.18 15.80 -9.98
C PHE A 103 5.57 15.09 -11.28
N ASP A 104 6.30 15.75 -12.16
CA ASP A 104 6.83 15.13 -13.38
C ASP A 104 7.86 14.05 -13.04
N ASP A 105 8.77 14.33 -12.10
CA ASP A 105 9.78 13.38 -11.64
C ASP A 105 9.13 12.19 -10.91
N LEU A 106 8.13 12.42 -10.05
CA LEU A 106 7.33 11.37 -9.42
C LEU A 106 6.63 10.50 -10.47
N ALA A 107 5.88 11.11 -11.40
CA ALA A 107 5.19 10.37 -12.46
C ALA A 107 6.14 9.49 -13.29
N LEU A 108 7.37 9.95 -13.51
CA LEU A 108 8.40 9.18 -14.21
C LEU A 108 8.92 8.02 -13.37
N HIS A 109 9.23 8.25 -12.09
CA HIS A 109 9.72 7.20 -11.19
C HIS A 109 8.68 6.08 -11.03
N GLU A 110 7.41 6.41 -10.77
CA GLU A 110 6.40 5.37 -10.54
C GLU A 110 6.08 4.57 -11.80
N ALA A 111 6.13 5.23 -12.97
CA ALA A 111 6.02 4.51 -14.24
C ALA A 111 7.21 3.54 -14.43
N ILE A 112 8.43 3.95 -14.09
CA ILE A 112 9.63 3.11 -14.16
C ILE A 112 9.54 1.95 -13.17
N HIS A 113 9.13 2.19 -11.93
CA HIS A 113 8.96 1.16 -10.91
C HIS A 113 7.92 0.11 -11.35
N ARG A 114 6.74 0.56 -11.79
CA ARG A 114 5.70 -0.31 -12.35
C ARG A 114 6.24 -1.19 -13.47
N ASP A 115 6.87 -0.58 -14.47
CA ASP A 115 7.36 -1.31 -15.64
C ASP A 115 8.52 -2.26 -15.28
N PHE A 116 9.35 -1.85 -14.32
CA PHE A 116 10.40 -2.68 -13.75
C PHE A 116 9.82 -3.94 -13.10
N PHE A 117 8.81 -3.83 -12.23
CA PHE A 117 8.20 -5.02 -11.62
C PHE A 117 7.47 -5.88 -12.64
N LYS A 118 6.77 -5.28 -13.61
CA LYS A 118 6.14 -6.03 -14.71
C LYS A 118 7.15 -6.92 -15.42
N ALA A 119 8.32 -6.36 -15.75
CA ALA A 119 9.42 -7.09 -16.38
C ALA A 119 10.03 -8.15 -15.45
N ALA A 120 10.31 -7.81 -14.18
CA ALA A 120 10.91 -8.71 -13.21
C ALA A 120 10.04 -9.94 -12.91
N ILE A 121 8.73 -9.73 -12.73
CA ILE A 121 7.76 -10.80 -12.48
C ILE A 121 7.62 -11.69 -13.72
N SER A 122 7.53 -11.08 -14.90
CA SER A 122 7.43 -11.81 -16.18
C SER A 122 8.68 -12.67 -16.47
N ALA A 123 9.85 -12.25 -15.99
CA ALA A 123 11.10 -13.01 -16.09
C ALA A 123 11.25 -14.09 -15.00
N THR A 124 10.37 -14.13 -14.00
CA THR A 124 10.46 -15.07 -12.87
C THR A 124 9.79 -16.41 -13.22
N PRO A 125 10.53 -17.53 -13.25
CA PRO A 125 9.96 -18.83 -13.61
C PRO A 125 8.79 -19.23 -12.69
N GLY A 126 7.64 -19.56 -13.30
CA GLY A 126 6.45 -19.99 -12.57
C GLY A 126 5.66 -18.87 -11.88
N ALA A 127 6.10 -17.61 -11.97
CA ALA A 127 5.32 -16.48 -11.48
C ALA A 127 4.15 -16.18 -12.44
N THR A 128 2.99 -15.88 -11.87
CA THR A 128 1.85 -15.34 -12.62
C THR A 128 1.84 -13.83 -12.44
N LEU A 129 1.98 -13.09 -13.54
CA LEU A 129 1.91 -11.63 -13.53
C LEU A 129 0.49 -11.17 -13.16
N LEU A 130 0.40 -10.28 -12.19
CA LEU A 130 -0.87 -9.61 -11.87
C LEU A 130 -1.36 -8.81 -13.10
N LYS A 131 -2.66 -8.89 -13.37
CA LYS A 131 -3.29 -8.08 -14.42
C LYS A 131 -3.16 -6.58 -14.15
N ASP A 132 -3.29 -5.79 -15.22
CA ASP A 132 -3.29 -4.35 -15.08
C ASP A 132 -4.50 -3.89 -14.23
N LEU A 133 -4.25 -2.99 -13.29
CA LEU A 133 -5.27 -2.44 -12.39
C LEU A 133 -5.98 -1.25 -13.04
N THR A 134 -7.22 -0.99 -12.60
CA THR A 134 -7.96 0.22 -12.96
C THR A 134 -8.38 0.91 -11.67
N PRO A 135 -7.51 1.75 -11.08
CA PRO A 135 -7.83 2.46 -9.85
C PRO A 135 -8.98 3.45 -10.05
N ASP A 136 -9.86 3.55 -9.04
CA ASP A 136 -10.92 4.55 -8.99
C ASP A 136 -10.51 5.74 -8.12
N PHE A 137 -10.15 6.86 -8.77
CA PHE A 137 -9.80 8.11 -8.09
C PHE A 137 -10.96 9.12 -8.00
N SER A 138 -12.21 8.69 -8.20
CA SER A 138 -13.38 9.59 -8.21
C SER A 138 -13.57 10.38 -6.91
N SER A 139 -13.02 9.90 -5.79
CA SER A 139 -13.03 10.58 -4.49
C SER A 139 -11.95 11.65 -4.31
N ILE A 140 -11.01 11.79 -5.24
CA ILE A 140 -9.91 12.77 -5.17
C ILE A 140 -10.22 13.94 -6.10
N ASN A 141 -10.29 15.15 -5.56
CA ASN A 141 -10.40 16.35 -6.38
C ASN A 141 -9.01 16.82 -6.87
N PHE A 142 -8.65 16.45 -8.10
CA PHE A 142 -7.39 16.85 -8.74
C PHE A 142 -7.26 18.34 -9.07
N ASN A 143 -8.30 19.13 -8.82
CA ASN A 143 -8.26 20.59 -8.93
C ASN A 143 -7.90 21.26 -7.59
N ASP A 144 -7.88 20.52 -6.48
CA ASP A 144 -7.55 21.01 -5.14
C ASP A 144 -6.15 20.58 -4.73
N ARG A 145 -5.27 21.56 -4.49
CA ARG A 145 -3.88 21.32 -4.06
C ARG A 145 -3.79 20.48 -2.79
N THR A 146 -4.65 20.73 -1.81
CA THR A 146 -4.58 20.06 -0.51
C THR A 146 -4.95 18.59 -0.65
N GLN A 147 -6.01 18.28 -1.39
CA GLN A 147 -6.42 16.90 -1.63
C GLN A 147 -5.37 16.12 -2.42
N VAL A 148 -4.78 16.73 -3.46
CA VAL A 148 -3.71 16.08 -4.24
C VAL A 148 -2.49 15.79 -3.37
N LEU A 149 -2.00 16.76 -2.59
CA LEU A 149 -0.83 16.54 -1.74
C LEU A 149 -1.10 15.57 -0.57
N GLN A 150 -2.32 15.55 -0.04
CA GLN A 150 -2.70 14.59 0.99
C GLN A 150 -2.76 13.16 0.42
N ALA A 151 -3.31 12.99 -0.78
CA ALA A 151 -3.32 11.71 -1.47
C ALA A 151 -1.89 11.25 -1.82
N ALA A 152 -1.07 12.15 -2.38
CA ALA A 152 0.33 11.87 -2.67
C ALA A 152 1.08 11.36 -1.43
N ARG A 153 1.05 12.10 -0.31
CA ARG A 153 1.69 11.65 0.96
C ARG A 153 1.21 10.27 1.39
N THR A 154 -0.09 10.03 1.28
CA THR A 154 -0.67 8.74 1.68
C THR A 154 -0.13 7.59 0.83
N PHE A 155 -0.01 7.79 -0.48
CA PHE A 155 0.55 6.77 -1.37
C PHE A 155 2.03 6.54 -1.08
N GLU A 156 2.85 7.60 -1.05
CA GLU A 156 4.30 7.48 -0.78
C GLU A 156 4.59 6.80 0.57
N ASP A 157 3.89 7.18 1.63
CA ASP A 157 4.02 6.56 2.95
C ASP A 157 3.58 5.08 2.92
N THR A 158 2.56 4.76 2.12
CA THR A 158 2.09 3.38 1.92
C THR A 158 3.13 2.55 1.17
N GLY A 159 3.74 3.09 0.10
CA GLY A 159 4.84 2.45 -0.61
C GLY A 159 6.00 2.12 0.33
N VAL A 160 6.48 3.11 1.10
CA VAL A 160 7.55 2.92 2.10
C VAL A 160 7.19 1.84 3.13
N ALA A 161 5.99 1.89 3.69
CA ALA A 161 5.54 0.93 4.69
C ALA A 161 5.43 -0.49 4.11
N ALA A 162 4.89 -0.61 2.89
CA ALA A 162 4.73 -1.85 2.16
C ALA A 162 6.08 -2.53 1.91
N TYR A 163 7.06 -1.82 1.36
CA TYR A 163 8.38 -2.38 1.08
C TYR A 163 9.11 -2.81 2.35
N ASN A 164 9.14 -1.95 3.37
CA ASN A 164 9.83 -2.26 4.62
C ASN A 164 9.18 -3.43 5.36
N GLY A 165 7.85 -3.50 5.36
CA GLY A 165 7.13 -4.57 6.02
C GLY A 165 7.15 -5.89 5.25
N ALA A 166 7.18 -5.85 3.91
CA ALA A 166 7.29 -7.03 3.07
C ALA A 166 8.72 -7.60 3.01
N GLY A 167 9.75 -6.76 3.18
CA GLY A 167 11.16 -7.14 3.01
C GLY A 167 11.58 -8.37 3.82
N ARG A 168 11.10 -8.52 5.06
CA ARG A 168 11.37 -9.70 5.91
C ARG A 168 10.82 -11.03 5.38
N TYR A 169 9.94 -10.99 4.39
CA TYR A 169 9.32 -12.16 3.79
C TYR A 169 9.91 -12.52 2.42
N ILE A 170 10.79 -11.68 1.88
CA ILE A 170 11.50 -11.95 0.62
C ILE A 170 12.67 -12.88 0.90
N ASN A 171 12.66 -14.06 0.29
CA ASN A 171 13.68 -15.09 0.51
C ASN A 171 14.84 -14.97 -0.48
N ASN A 172 14.57 -14.49 -1.69
CA ASN A 172 15.58 -14.28 -2.71
C ASN A 172 16.33 -12.96 -2.48
N ASN A 173 17.63 -13.06 -2.19
CA ASN A 173 18.49 -11.90 -1.93
C ASN A 173 18.53 -10.88 -3.08
N THR A 174 18.36 -11.32 -4.33
CA THR A 174 18.28 -10.42 -5.48
C THR A 174 17.01 -9.56 -5.39
N TYR A 175 15.86 -10.16 -5.10
CA TYR A 175 14.61 -9.43 -4.93
C TYR A 175 14.63 -8.53 -3.69
N LEU A 176 15.25 -8.99 -2.59
CA LEU A 176 15.41 -8.18 -1.39
C LEU A 176 16.28 -6.94 -1.66
N GLY A 177 17.39 -7.13 -2.36
CA GLY A 177 18.27 -6.02 -2.76
C GLY A 177 17.59 -5.04 -3.72
N LEU A 178 16.71 -5.52 -4.60
CA LEU A 178 15.90 -4.68 -5.48
C LEU A 178 14.85 -3.88 -4.69
N ALA A 179 14.08 -4.54 -3.82
CA ALA A 179 13.11 -3.87 -2.94
C ALA A 179 13.79 -2.79 -2.08
N GLY A 180 14.99 -3.06 -1.56
CA GLY A 180 15.79 -2.10 -0.80
C GLY A 180 16.22 -0.87 -1.60
N LYS A 181 16.42 -0.99 -2.92
CA LYS A 181 16.71 0.16 -3.79
C LYS A 181 15.48 1.01 -4.04
N ILE A 182 14.34 0.36 -4.30
CA ILE A 182 13.07 1.05 -4.60
C ILE A 182 12.58 1.79 -3.36
N VAL A 183 12.52 1.14 -2.19
CA VAL A 183 12.11 1.82 -0.95
C VAL A 183 12.98 3.03 -0.58
N SER A 184 14.25 3.05 -1.03
CA SER A 184 15.09 4.25 -0.87
C SER A 184 14.66 5.40 -1.76
N VAL A 185 14.09 5.14 -2.94
CA VAL A 185 13.47 6.14 -3.82
C VAL A 185 12.14 6.59 -3.23
N GLU A 186 11.25 5.66 -2.85
CA GLU A 186 9.97 5.95 -2.18
C GLU A 186 10.15 6.85 -0.95
N ALA A 187 11.16 6.56 -0.12
CA ALA A 187 11.42 7.38 1.06
C ALA A 187 11.83 8.82 0.72
N ARG A 188 12.45 9.05 -0.45
CA ARG A 188 12.75 10.41 -0.93
C ARG A 188 11.51 11.07 -1.50
N HIS A 189 10.64 10.34 -2.17
CA HIS A 189 9.34 10.84 -2.62
C HIS A 189 8.49 11.29 -1.45
N ALA A 190 8.31 10.43 -0.43
CA ALA A 190 7.62 10.75 0.81
C ALA A 190 8.18 12.00 1.50
N ALA A 191 9.52 12.17 1.50
CA ALA A 191 10.16 13.34 2.09
C ALA A 191 9.97 14.64 1.27
N LEU A 192 9.68 14.54 -0.02
CA LEU A 192 9.50 15.70 -0.91
C LEU A 192 8.07 16.27 -0.85
N ILE A 193 7.06 15.46 -0.52
CA ILE A 193 5.63 15.84 -0.50
C ILE A 193 5.18 16.42 0.84
#